data_AF-A0A9E3RTF0-F1
#
_entry.id   AF-A0A9E3RTF0-F1
#
_cell.length_a   1.000
_cell.length_b   1.000
_cell.length_c   1.000
_cell.angle_alpha   90.00
_cell.angle_beta   90.00
_cell.angle_gamma   90.00
#
_symmetry.space_group_name_H-M   'P 1'
#
loop_
_entity.id
_entity.type
_entity.pdbx_description
1 polymer ?
#
loop_
_entity_poly.entity_id
_entity_poly.type
_entity_poly.pdbx_seq_one_letter_code
_entity_poly.pdbx_strand_id
1 'polypeptide(L)' 'MDRTGLRRSSILDGVVRGNFPSPIKLSSRAVGWLESDVNGWIESRIAASRNVDGIGQ' A
#
# COMPACT_ATOMS: atom_id res chain seq x y z
N MET A 1 -8.45 2.67 -7.62
CA MET A 1 -7.21 2.25 -6.90
C MET A 1 -6.39 1.43 -7.87
N ASP A 2 -6.06 2.06 -8.99
CA ASP A 2 -5.60 1.37 -10.20
C ASP A 2 -4.08 1.19 -10.15
N ARG A 3 -3.41 1.99 -9.32
CA ARG A 3 -1.96 1.94 -9.08
C ARG A 3 -1.51 0.71 -8.29
N THR A 4 -2.37 0.13 -7.46
CA THR A 4 -2.00 -1.01 -6.60
C THR A 4 -2.49 -2.35 -7.16
N GLY A 5 -3.42 -2.35 -8.11
CA GLY A 5 -4.07 -3.57 -8.63
C GLY A 5 -4.91 -4.34 -7.60
N LEU A 6 -5.02 -3.82 -6.36
CA LEU A 6 -5.71 -4.48 -5.27
C LEU A 6 -7.21 -4.18 -5.28
N ARG A 7 -8.00 -5.19 -4.90
CA ARG A 7 -9.43 -5.00 -4.63
C ARG A 7 -9.59 -4.15 -3.37
N ARG A 8 -10.68 -3.38 -3.32
CA ARG A 8 -11.01 -2.51 -2.18
C ARG A 8 -11.02 -3.25 -0.84
N SER A 9 -11.56 -4.46 -0.80
CA SER A 9 -11.57 -5.30 0.40
C SER A 9 -10.16 -5.64 0.89
N SER A 10 -9.23 -5.97 -0.01
CA SER A 10 -7.83 -6.24 0.32
C SER A 10 -7.10 -5.01 0.82
N ILE A 11 -7.42 -3.83 0.27
CA ILE A 11 -6.89 -2.57 0.75
C ILE A 11 -7.35 -2.30 2.18
N LEU A 12 -8.66 -2.43 2.45
CA LEU A 12 -9.21 -2.19 3.78
C LEU A 12 -8.70 -3.19 4.82
N ASP A 13 -8.60 -4.48 4.46
CA ASP A 13 -7.96 -5.49 5.31
C ASP A 13 -6.48 -5.16 5.56
N GLY A 14 -5.75 -4.74 4.52
CA GLY A 14 -4.37 -4.28 4.65
C GLY A 14 -4.22 -3.08 5.57
N VAL A 15 -5.16 -2.13 5.53
CA VAL A 15 -5.20 -0.98 6.46
C VAL A 15 -5.40 -1.46 7.90
N VAL A 16 -6.36 -2.36 8.14
CA VAL A 16 -6.63 -2.92 9.47
C VAL A 16 -5.42 -3.69 10.01
N ARG A 17 -4.71 -4.42 9.13
CA ARG A 17 -3.48 -5.16 9.49
C ARG A 17 -2.23 -4.27 9.58
N GLY A 18 -2.32 -2.98 9.27
CA GLY A 18 -1.15 -2.08 9.23
C GLY A 18 -0.19 -2.35 8.06
N ASN A 19 -0.61 -3.12 7.06
CA ASN A 19 0.18 -3.47 5.88
C ASN A 19 -0.16 -2.61 4.65
N PHE A 20 -1.01 -1.60 4.81
CA PHE A 20 -1.35 -0.61 3.79
C PHE A 20 -1.53 0.76 4.46
N PRO A 21 -1.17 1.87 3.80
CA PRO A 21 -1.30 3.19 4.40
C PRO A 21 -2.73 3.52 4.84
N SER A 22 -2.87 4.14 6.00
CA SER A 22 -4.17 4.52 6.55
C SER A 22 -4.84 5.58 5.70
N PRO A 23 -6.14 5.44 5.37
CA PRO A 23 -6.88 6.44 4.65
C PRO A 23 -7.10 7.69 5.48
N ILE A 24 -7.17 8.83 4.80
CA ILE A 24 -7.63 10.11 5.31
C ILE A 24 -9.12 10.25 5.00
N LYS A 25 -9.93 10.58 6.01
CA LYS A 25 -11.36 10.82 5.83
C LYS A 25 -11.58 12.18 5.17
N LEU A 26 -12.09 12.16 3.94
CA LEU A 26 -12.37 13.38 3.17
C LEU A 26 -13.81 13.86 3.37
N SER A 27 -14.74 12.93 3.59
CA SER A 27 -16.16 13.22 3.86
C SER A 27 -16.81 12.03 4.57
N SER A 28 -18.09 12.14 4.91
CA SER A 28 -18.89 11.05 5.49
C SER A 28 -18.96 9.80 4.61
N ARG A 29 -18.79 9.97 3.29
CA ARG A 29 -18.90 8.89 2.28
C ARG A 29 -17.61 8.62 1.51
N ALA A 30 -16.54 9.38 1.77
CA ALA A 30 -15.34 9.34 0.97
C ALA A 30 -14.08 9.32 1.84
N VAL A 31 -13.15 8.46 1.46
CA VAL A 31 -11.81 8.37 2.02
C VAL A 31 -10.80 8.45 0.89
N GLY A 32 -9.67 9.08 1.17
CA GLY A 32 -8.55 9.21 0.24
C GLY A 32 -7.25 8.77 0.89
N TRP A 33 -6.19 8.75 0.10
CA TRP A 33 -4.84 8.47 0.58
C TRP A 33 -3.92 9.54 0.03
N LEU A 34 -2.87 9.86 0.79
CA LEU A 34 -1.81 10.69 0.25
C LEU A 34 -1.07 9.91 -0.83
N GLU A 35 -0.80 10.56 -1.96
CA GLU A 35 -0.12 9.89 -3.07
C GLU A 35 1.27 9.41 -2.68
N SER A 36 1.98 10.19 -1.87
CA SER A 36 3.32 9.85 -1.36
C SER A 36 3.32 8.58 -0.49
N ASP A 37 2.29 8.39 0.34
CA ASP A 37 2.18 7.18 1.18
C ASP A 37 1.94 5.94 0.33
N VAL A 38 1.06 6.03 -0.67
CA VAL A 38 0.81 4.92 -1.60
C VAL A 38 2.06 4.62 -2.42
N ASN A 39 2.80 5.66 -2.85
CA ASN A 39 4.04 5.49 -3.58
C ASN A 39 5.11 4.79 -2.72
N GLY A 40 5.33 5.28 -1.50
CA GLY A 40 6.29 4.68 -0.56
C GLY A 40 5.93 3.23 -0.21
N TRP A 41 4.63 2.91 -0.10
CA TRP A 41 4.18 1.53 0.06
C TRP A 41 4.52 0.66 -1.16
N ILE A 42 4.28 1.14 -2.39
CA ILE A 42 4.65 0.42 -3.62
C ILE A 42 6.17 0.19 -3.65
N GLU A 43 6.97 1.22 -3.36
CA GLU A 43 8.43 1.13 -3.32
C GLU A 43 8.91 0.11 -2.29
N SER A 44 8.30 0.11 -1.08
CA SER A 44 8.57 -0.91 -0.06
C SER A 44 8.26 -2.32 -0.55
N ARG A 45 7.14 -2.53 -1.26
CA ARG A 45 6.79 -3.83 -1.86
C ARG A 45 7.77 -4.26 -2.95
N ILE A 46 8.23 -3.32 -3.79
CA ILE A 46 9.25 -3.58 -4.81
C ILE A 46 10.57 -3.97 -4.14
N ALA A 47 11.00 -3.22 -3.12
CA ALA A 47 12.21 -3.51 -2.36
C ALA A 47 12.11 -4.88 -1.69
N ALA A 48 11.00 -5.20 -1.02
CA ALA A 48 10.78 -6.52 -0.42
C ALA A 48 10.76 -7.66 -1.45
N SER A 49 10.22 -7.41 -2.65
CA SER A 49 10.17 -8.40 -3.73
C SER A 49 11.52 -8.61 -4.42
N ARG A 50 12.38 -7.59 -4.46
CA ARG A 50 13.69 -7.62 -5.15
C ARG A 50 14.84 -7.93 -4.19
N ASN A 51 14.67 -7.67 -2.89
CA ASN A 51 15.59 -8.07 -1.81
C ASN A 51 15.35 -9.53 -1.39
N VAL A 52 15.06 -10.39 -2.38
CA VAL A 52 15.10 -11.85 -2.28
C VAL A 52 16.26 -12.43 -3.11
N ASP A 53 17.20 -11.57 -3.53
CA ASP A 53 18.45 -11.95 -4.17
C ASP A 53 19.62 -11.61 -3.25
N GLY A 54 19.61 -12.26 -2.09
CA GLY A 54 20.76 -12.39 -1.19
C GLY A 54 21.35 -13.78 -1.31
N ILE A 55 21.58 -14.27 -2.54
CA ILE A 55 22.48 -15.40 -2.80
C ILE A 55 23.79 -14.80 -3.31
N GLY A 56 24.75 -14.61 -2.39
CA GLY A 56 26.17 -14.53 -2.70
C GLY A 56 26.70 -13.17 -3.17
N GLN A 57 27.28 -12.43 -2.23
CA GLN A 57 28.66 -11.94 -2.44
C GLN A 57 29.58 -12.83 -1.62
#